data_AF-A0A847MDL2-F1
#
_entry.id   AF-A0A847MDL2-F1
#
_cell.length_a   1.000
_cell.length_b   1.000
_cell.length_c   1.000
_cell.angle_alpha   90.00
_cell.angle_beta   90.00
_cell.angle_gamma   90.00
#
_symmetry.space_group_name_H-M   'P 1'
#
loop_
_entity.id
_entity.type
_entity.pdbx_description
1 polymer ?
#
loop_
_entity_poly.entity_id
_entity_poly.type
_entity_poly.pdbx_seq_one_letter_code
_entity_poly.pdbx_strand_id
1 'polypeptide(L)'
;MRTTKYFILIALVFTTVFSYSIFVTAKPAPQFELPGLDGKMYSLSDFLGKPIIISFFTTQCGFCAEELPLLNEIYHTYKENAGLQVVAINLGESREAVQKMLDKIPYDYLTLLDQETQLAGTYQIFGVPTAYFIDPLGNINDFIIGATNRENIMKKVSRIMWYRGLQPIEIENLIKITPQIKLLDFRLANENPYSDKLNVTYHTITDINQVWENFDKNLTYLVISSTNITSREICQQMALNGYQKVYYQLYSENE
;
A
#
# COMPACT_ATOMS: atom_id res chain seq x y z
N MET A 1 67.85 1.58 -37.19
CA MET A 1 67.59 2.15 -35.84
C MET A 1 67.04 3.55 -36.06
N ARG A 2 65.86 3.97 -35.65
CA ARG A 2 65.07 3.65 -34.45
C ARG A 2 63.63 4.11 -34.74
N THR A 3 62.68 3.28 -34.37
CA THR A 3 61.24 3.44 -34.56
C THR A 3 60.58 4.25 -33.44
N THR A 4 59.40 4.80 -33.75
CA THR A 4 58.23 4.97 -32.86
C THR A 4 58.12 6.25 -32.02
N LYS A 5 56.85 6.69 -31.87
CA LYS A 5 56.25 7.79 -31.07
C LYS A 5 55.95 8.98 -32.00
N TYR A 6 54.73 9.24 -32.46
CA TYR A 6 53.52 9.52 -31.67
C TYR A 6 52.28 9.02 -32.41
N PHE A 7 51.58 8.05 -31.83
CA PHE A 7 50.21 7.70 -32.18
C PHE A 7 49.50 7.46 -30.85
N ILE A 8 48.28 8.00 -30.73
CA ILE A 8 47.30 7.72 -29.68
C ILE A 8 47.59 8.43 -28.34
N LEU A 9 47.06 9.65 -28.22
CA LEU A 9 46.68 10.23 -26.94
C LEU A 9 45.25 10.77 -27.03
N ILE A 10 44.34 9.93 -27.54
CA ILE A 10 42.88 10.11 -27.48
C ILE A 10 42.30 8.72 -27.25
N ALA A 11 42.10 8.35 -25.98
CA ALA A 11 41.13 7.34 -25.51
C ALA A 11 41.56 6.86 -24.13
N LEU A 12 40.94 7.39 -23.07
CA LEU A 12 40.57 6.71 -21.81
C LEU A 12 40.22 7.73 -20.73
N VAL A 13 39.28 8.62 -21.04
CA VAL A 13 38.32 9.04 -20.00
C VAL A 13 37.11 8.14 -20.21
N PHE A 14 37.25 6.88 -19.78
CA PHE A 14 36.09 6.02 -19.61
C PHE A 14 35.30 6.65 -18.48
N THR A 15 34.28 7.40 -18.86
CA THR A 15 33.28 7.94 -17.95
C THR A 15 32.63 6.75 -17.25
N THR A 16 33.11 6.40 -16.06
CA THR A 16 32.31 5.61 -15.12
C THR A 16 31.17 6.52 -14.67
N VAL A 17 30.14 6.63 -15.52
CA VAL A 17 28.80 6.93 -15.07
C VAL A 17 28.40 5.71 -14.27
N PHE A 18 28.90 5.65 -13.03
CA PHE A 18 28.44 4.71 -12.04
C PHE A 18 27.02 5.14 -11.76
N SER A 19 26.07 4.52 -12.48
CA SER A 19 24.65 4.67 -12.22
C SER A 19 24.46 4.30 -10.76
N TYR A 20 24.41 5.32 -9.90
CA TYR A 20 23.95 5.17 -8.54
C TYR A 20 22.47 4.84 -8.67
N SER A 21 22.16 3.56 -8.81
CA SER A 21 20.84 3.05 -8.48
C SER A 21 20.67 3.36 -7.00
N ILE A 22 19.97 4.46 -6.70
CA ILE A 22 19.46 4.71 -5.36
C ILE A 22 18.48 3.57 -5.10
N PHE A 23 18.97 2.48 -4.50
CA PHE A 23 18.10 1.56 -3.80
C PHE A 23 17.57 2.36 -2.61
N VAL A 24 16.36 2.92 -2.75
CA VAL A 24 15.58 3.29 -1.57
C VAL A 24 15.37 1.98 -0.83
N THR A 25 16.17 1.74 0.21
CA THR A 25 15.97 0.61 1.11
C THR A 25 14.60 0.79 1.74
N ALA A 26 13.67 -0.09 1.35
CA ALA A 26 12.38 -0.20 2.02
C ALA A 26 12.62 -0.38 3.52
N LYS A 27 11.88 0.37 4.35
CA LYS A 27 12.01 0.32 5.81
C LYS A 27 10.88 -0.57 6.34
N PRO A 28 11.14 -1.81 6.77
CA PRO A 28 10.09 -2.65 7.33
C PRO A 28 9.47 -1.99 8.56
N ALA A 29 8.16 -2.08 8.68
CA ALA A 29 7.46 -1.67 9.89
C ALA A 29 7.83 -2.63 11.04
N PRO A 30 8.12 -2.11 12.25
CA PRO A 30 8.36 -2.97 13.39
C PRO A 30 7.21 -3.92 13.67
N GLN A 31 7.53 -5.19 13.97
CA GLN A 31 6.54 -6.19 14.31
C GLN A 31 5.91 -5.88 15.68
N PHE A 32 4.65 -6.27 15.84
CA PHE A 32 3.94 -6.16 17.11
C PHE A 32 2.98 -7.32 17.28
N GLU A 33 2.61 -7.55 18.54
CA GLU A 33 1.49 -8.37 18.94
C GLU A 33 0.80 -7.64 20.10
N LEU A 34 -0.39 -7.09 19.88
CA LEU A 34 -1.10 -6.27 20.86
C LEU A 34 -2.55 -6.73 21.03
N PRO A 35 -3.13 -6.62 22.24
CA PRO A 35 -4.53 -6.91 22.45
C PRO A 35 -5.41 -5.80 21.87
N GLY A 36 -6.49 -6.20 21.18
CA GLY A 36 -7.56 -5.32 20.76
C GLY A 36 -8.58 -5.05 21.87
N LEU A 37 -9.45 -4.07 21.64
CA LEU A 37 -10.62 -3.79 22.49
C LEU A 37 -11.63 -4.94 22.55
N ASP A 38 -11.56 -5.91 21.63
CA ASP A 38 -12.35 -7.14 21.66
C ASP A 38 -11.69 -8.26 22.50
N GLY A 39 -10.47 -8.03 22.99
CA GLY A 39 -9.71 -8.99 23.81
C GLY A 39 -8.87 -9.99 23.02
N LYS A 40 -8.89 -9.94 21.68
CA LYS A 40 -8.03 -10.80 20.84
C LYS A 40 -6.67 -10.17 20.64
N MET A 41 -5.67 -11.00 20.38
CA MET A 41 -4.33 -10.54 19.97
C MET A 41 -4.30 -10.30 18.47
N TYR A 42 -3.64 -9.21 18.06
CA TYR A 42 -3.43 -8.84 16.68
C TYR A 42 -1.97 -8.55 16.42
N SER A 43 -1.50 -8.96 15.25
CA SER A 43 -0.13 -8.83 14.78
C SER A 43 -0.05 -8.02 13.49
N LEU A 44 1.12 -7.45 13.19
CA LEU A 44 1.33 -6.78 11.90
C LEU A 44 1.08 -7.74 10.72
N SER A 45 1.41 -9.03 10.87
CA SER A 45 1.19 -10.05 9.85
C SER A 45 -0.28 -10.24 9.44
N ASP A 46 -1.24 -9.95 10.33
CA ASP A 46 -2.68 -10.05 10.05
C ASP A 46 -3.16 -9.03 9.00
N PHE A 47 -2.33 -8.02 8.74
CA PHE A 47 -2.64 -6.93 7.81
C PHE A 47 -1.78 -6.96 6.54
N LEU A 48 -0.82 -7.88 6.41
CA LEU A 48 0.03 -7.96 5.21
C LEU A 48 -0.79 -8.22 3.95
N GLY A 49 -0.33 -7.65 2.85
CA GLY A 49 -1.03 -7.62 1.58
C GLY A 49 -2.13 -6.55 1.50
N LYS A 50 -2.33 -5.74 2.55
CA LYS A 50 -3.25 -4.60 2.54
C LYS A 50 -2.48 -3.30 2.80
N PRO A 51 -2.92 -2.16 2.26
CA PRO A 51 -2.40 -0.87 2.73
C PRO A 51 -2.88 -0.61 4.16
N ILE A 52 -2.00 -0.08 5.01
CA ILE A 52 -2.28 0.10 6.45
C ILE A 52 -1.94 1.54 6.87
N ILE A 53 -2.82 2.13 7.68
CA ILE A 53 -2.52 3.31 8.48
C ILE A 53 -2.47 2.88 9.94
N ILE A 54 -1.33 3.08 10.61
CA ILE A 54 -1.22 2.90 12.06
C ILE A 54 -1.21 4.28 12.70
N SER A 55 -2.23 4.64 13.49
CA SER A 55 -2.27 5.93 14.22
C SER A 55 -2.10 5.70 15.72
N PHE A 56 -1.06 6.31 16.30
CA PHE A 56 -0.79 6.27 17.73
C PHE A 56 -1.46 7.44 18.45
N PHE A 57 -2.19 7.17 19.53
CA PHE A 57 -2.98 8.18 20.23
C PHE A 57 -3.08 7.95 21.75
N THR A 58 -3.60 8.96 22.45
CA THR A 58 -4.01 8.88 23.87
C THR A 58 -5.41 9.47 24.05
N THR A 59 -6.13 9.10 25.11
CA THR A 59 -7.51 9.55 25.34
C THR A 59 -7.62 11.04 25.68
N GLN A 60 -6.56 11.63 26.23
CA GLN A 60 -6.50 13.05 26.64
C GLN A 60 -5.78 13.94 25.63
N CYS A 61 -6.04 13.72 24.34
CA CYS A 61 -5.40 14.44 23.25
C CYS A 61 -6.47 15.05 22.33
N GLY A 62 -6.61 16.38 22.36
CA GLY A 62 -7.61 17.09 21.54
C GLY A 62 -7.42 16.86 20.04
N PHE A 63 -6.17 16.92 19.57
CA PHE A 63 -5.83 16.63 18.16
C PHE A 63 -6.13 15.19 17.74
N CYS A 64 -6.01 14.24 18.67
CA CYS A 64 -6.36 12.84 18.41
C CYS A 64 -7.87 12.69 18.23
N ALA A 65 -8.68 13.41 19.03
CA ALA A 65 -10.12 13.43 18.89
C ALA A 65 -10.60 14.05 17.56
N GLU A 66 -9.77 14.87 16.90
CA GLU A 66 -10.02 15.41 15.55
C GLU A 66 -9.56 14.46 14.43
N GLU A 67 -8.39 13.83 14.57
CA GLU A 67 -7.82 12.94 13.54
C GLU A 67 -8.57 11.61 13.42
N LEU A 68 -8.93 11.00 14.56
CA LEU A 68 -9.54 9.67 14.61
C LEU A 68 -10.86 9.57 13.81
N PRO A 69 -11.81 10.52 13.89
CA PRO A 69 -12.98 10.55 13.02
C PRO A 69 -12.64 10.67 11.53
N LEU A 70 -11.64 11.48 11.18
CA LEU A 70 -11.20 11.65 9.79
C LEU A 70 -10.60 10.35 9.24
N LEU A 71 -9.82 9.63 10.04
CA LEU A 71 -9.32 8.30 9.67
C LEU A 71 -10.46 7.30 9.51
N ASN A 72 -11.54 7.41 10.30
CA ASN A 72 -12.74 6.61 10.11
C ASN A 72 -13.38 6.83 8.74
N GLU A 73 -13.57 8.09 8.33
CA GLU A 73 -14.12 8.42 7.01
C GLU A 73 -13.27 7.85 5.86
N ILE A 74 -11.95 7.98 5.98
CA ILE A 74 -11.01 7.43 4.99
C ILE A 74 -11.09 5.90 4.97
N TYR A 75 -11.12 5.24 6.13
CA TYR A 75 -11.29 3.80 6.24
C TYR A 75 -12.55 3.33 5.52
N HIS A 76 -13.70 3.94 5.79
CA HIS A 76 -14.96 3.60 5.10
C HIS A 76 -14.90 3.80 3.59
N THR A 77 -14.21 4.84 3.13
CA THR A 77 -14.08 5.14 1.70
C THR A 77 -13.32 4.04 0.96
N TYR A 78 -12.32 3.42 1.59
CA TYR A 78 -11.34 2.58 0.89
C TYR A 78 -11.24 1.13 1.39
N LYS A 79 -11.89 0.75 2.49
CA LYS A 79 -11.80 -0.62 3.03
C LYS A 79 -12.28 -1.68 2.03
N GLU A 80 -13.35 -1.43 1.30
CA GLU A 80 -13.88 -2.40 0.33
C GLU A 80 -13.06 -2.44 -0.96
N ASN A 81 -12.86 -1.26 -1.57
CA ASN A 81 -12.28 -1.15 -2.91
C ASN A 81 -10.74 -1.20 -2.94
N ALA A 82 -10.07 -1.01 -1.80
CA ALA A 82 -8.61 -1.05 -1.72
C ALA A 82 -8.08 -1.92 -0.57
N GLY A 83 -8.97 -2.53 0.22
CA GLY A 83 -8.56 -3.31 1.38
C GLY A 83 -7.93 -2.48 2.50
N LEU A 84 -8.03 -1.14 2.47
CA LEU A 84 -7.36 -0.26 3.43
C LEU A 84 -7.68 -0.66 4.87
N GLN A 85 -6.64 -0.82 5.67
CA GLN A 85 -6.75 -1.06 7.11
C GLN A 85 -6.34 0.21 7.85
N VAL A 86 -7.12 0.55 8.88
CA VAL A 86 -6.72 1.54 9.88
C VAL A 86 -6.61 0.80 11.21
N VAL A 87 -5.50 1.02 11.91
CA VAL A 87 -5.20 0.45 13.22
C VAL A 87 -4.84 1.59 14.15
N ALA A 88 -5.73 1.93 15.06
CA ALA A 88 -5.46 2.93 16.09
C ALA A 88 -4.80 2.25 17.30
N ILE A 89 -3.64 2.72 17.72
CA ILE A 89 -2.89 2.14 18.84
C ILE A 89 -2.88 3.14 19.98
N ASN A 90 -3.57 2.80 21.07
CA ASN A 90 -3.56 3.60 22.28
C ASN A 90 -2.32 3.33 23.12
N LEU A 91 -1.76 4.38 23.73
CA LEU A 91 -0.52 4.31 24.50
C LEU A 91 -0.77 4.41 26.01
N GLY A 92 -0.47 3.32 26.74
CA GLY A 92 -0.35 3.36 28.20
C GLY A 92 -1.65 3.52 29.00
N GLU A 93 -2.83 3.42 28.38
CA GLU A 93 -4.11 3.63 29.07
C GLU A 93 -4.92 2.33 29.20
N SER A 94 -5.80 2.30 30.20
CA SER A 94 -6.72 1.18 30.43
C SER A 94 -7.75 1.05 29.30
N ARG A 95 -8.16 -0.17 28.97
CA ARG A 95 -9.25 -0.46 28.01
C ARG A 95 -10.49 0.40 28.25
N GLU A 96 -10.90 0.56 29.51
CA GLU A 96 -12.09 1.30 29.90
C GLU A 96 -11.99 2.79 29.56
N ALA A 97 -10.81 3.39 29.77
CA ALA A 97 -10.55 4.78 29.41
C ALA A 97 -10.60 4.98 27.89
N VAL A 98 -9.99 4.06 27.13
CA VAL A 98 -9.99 4.08 25.66
C VAL A 98 -11.41 3.96 25.12
N GLN A 99 -12.16 2.96 25.59
CA GLN A 99 -13.56 2.75 25.18
C GLN A 99 -14.40 4.00 25.46
N LYS A 100 -14.28 4.60 26.64
CA LYS A 100 -15.01 5.80 27.03
C LYS A 100 -14.72 7.02 26.13
N MET A 101 -13.51 7.13 25.58
CA MET A 101 -13.17 8.17 24.62
C MET A 101 -13.77 7.86 23.25
N LEU A 102 -13.62 6.63 22.79
CA LEU A 102 -14.13 6.18 21.49
C LEU A 102 -15.66 6.20 21.42
N ASP A 103 -16.38 5.96 22.52
CA ASP A 103 -17.85 6.06 22.58
C ASP A 103 -18.39 7.46 22.25
N LYS A 104 -17.52 8.48 22.20
CA LYS A 104 -17.87 9.87 21.89
C LYS A 104 -17.61 10.25 20.43
N ILE A 105 -16.98 9.38 19.65
CA ILE A 105 -16.59 9.65 18.27
C ILE A 105 -16.93 8.46 17.35
N PRO A 106 -17.13 8.69 16.04
CA PRO A 106 -17.31 7.58 15.11
C PRO A 106 -16.00 6.80 14.94
N TYR A 107 -16.03 5.49 15.15
CA TYR A 107 -14.92 4.60 14.86
C TYR A 107 -15.42 3.18 14.51
N ASP A 108 -14.93 2.65 13.40
CA ASP A 108 -15.17 1.27 12.94
C ASP A 108 -13.86 0.50 12.72
N TYR A 109 -12.72 1.19 12.82
CA TYR A 109 -11.40 0.61 12.66
C TYR A 109 -10.94 -0.14 13.91
N LEU A 110 -9.96 -1.02 13.73
CA LEU A 110 -9.38 -1.78 14.84
C LEU A 110 -8.64 -0.85 15.79
N THR A 111 -8.90 -0.99 17.08
CA THR A 111 -8.14 -0.30 18.13
C THR A 111 -7.40 -1.30 19.01
N LEU A 112 -6.09 -1.10 19.14
CA LEU A 112 -5.16 -1.91 19.92
C LEU A 112 -4.63 -1.12 21.13
N LEU A 113 -4.18 -1.86 22.14
CA LEU A 113 -3.70 -1.30 23.40
C LEU A 113 -2.20 -1.62 23.59
N ASP A 114 -1.34 -0.60 23.47
CA ASP A 114 0.07 -0.67 23.86
C ASP A 114 0.23 -0.20 25.31
N GLN A 115 -0.26 -1.00 26.26
CA GLN A 115 -0.34 -0.62 27.68
C GLN A 115 1.04 -0.42 28.32
N GLU A 116 2.05 -1.15 27.85
CA GLU A 116 3.43 -1.04 28.33
C GLU A 116 4.26 -0.01 27.52
N THR A 117 3.66 0.61 26.50
CA THR A 117 4.30 1.61 25.61
C THR A 117 5.56 1.12 24.88
N GLN A 118 5.74 -0.21 24.76
CA GLN A 118 6.91 -0.81 24.14
C GLN A 118 6.90 -0.58 22.62
N LEU A 119 5.72 -0.64 22.01
CA LEU A 119 5.58 -0.39 20.59
C LEU A 119 5.83 1.09 20.28
N ALA A 120 5.34 2.00 21.12
CA ALA A 120 5.62 3.43 21.04
C ALA A 120 7.12 3.71 21.00
N GLY A 121 7.91 3.07 21.88
CA GLY A 121 9.36 3.18 21.87
C GLY A 121 9.99 2.68 20.57
N THR A 122 9.51 1.54 20.06
CA THR A 122 10.03 0.90 18.85
C THR A 122 9.71 1.68 17.58
N TYR A 123 8.50 2.25 17.50
CA TYR A 123 8.08 3.16 16.44
C TYR A 123 8.57 4.61 16.65
N GLN A 124 9.35 4.87 17.70
CA GLN A 124 9.92 6.19 18.03
C GLN A 124 8.84 7.29 18.12
N ILE A 125 7.76 7.01 18.86
CA ILE A 125 6.66 7.94 19.05
C ILE A 125 7.05 9.01 20.07
N PHE A 126 7.28 10.23 19.58
CA PHE A 126 7.63 11.40 20.40
C PHE A 126 6.44 12.33 20.68
N GLY A 127 5.29 12.10 20.04
CA GLY A 127 4.10 12.90 20.20
C GLY A 127 2.88 12.22 19.57
N VAL A 128 1.69 12.65 20.00
CA VAL A 128 0.41 12.14 19.48
C VAL A 128 -0.46 13.26 18.93
N PRO A 129 -1.27 13.00 17.87
CA PRO A 129 -1.26 11.75 17.12
C PRO A 129 0.01 11.59 16.28
N THR A 130 0.40 10.35 15.98
CA THR A 130 1.41 10.04 14.96
C THR A 130 0.89 8.92 14.08
N ALA A 131 0.77 9.16 12.78
CA ALA A 131 0.26 8.20 11.81
C ALA A 131 1.37 7.69 10.89
N TYR A 132 1.51 6.36 10.78
CA TYR A 132 2.40 5.67 9.87
C TYR A 132 1.63 5.08 8.69
N PHE A 133 2.19 5.19 7.48
CA PHE A 133 1.60 4.69 6.25
C PHE A 133 2.43 3.53 5.73
N ILE A 134 1.85 2.34 5.77
CA ILE A 134 2.53 1.07 5.49
C ILE A 134 1.95 0.45 4.23
N ASP A 135 2.84 0.05 3.32
CA ASP A 135 2.46 -0.60 2.08
C ASP A 135 2.05 -2.07 2.29
N PRO A 136 1.43 -2.71 1.29
CA PRO A 136 1.06 -4.13 1.35
C PRO A 136 2.21 -5.10 1.67
N LEU A 137 3.47 -4.70 1.49
CA LEU A 137 4.64 -5.52 1.81
C LEU A 137 5.07 -5.37 3.27
N GLY A 138 4.39 -4.52 4.05
CA GLY A 138 4.74 -4.25 5.44
C GLY A 138 5.85 -3.21 5.60
N ASN A 139 6.13 -2.40 4.58
CA ASN A 139 7.15 -1.35 4.66
C ASN A 139 6.52 0.02 4.95
N ILE A 140 7.19 0.80 5.80
CA ILE A 140 6.84 2.19 6.06
C ILE A 140 7.24 3.03 4.84
N ASN A 141 6.24 3.61 4.19
CA ASN A 141 6.44 4.55 3.09
C ASN A 141 6.52 6.00 3.59
N ASP A 142 5.79 6.33 4.65
CA ASP A 142 5.73 7.69 5.18
C ASP A 142 5.16 7.74 6.60
N PHE A 143 5.23 8.90 7.25
CA PHE A 143 4.58 9.17 8.53
C PHE A 143 4.19 10.65 8.68
N ILE A 144 3.26 10.93 9.59
CA ILE A 144 2.83 12.28 9.96
C ILE A 144 2.84 12.37 11.49
N ILE A 145 3.38 13.47 12.03
CA ILE A 145 3.30 13.80 13.45
C ILE A 145 2.33 14.99 13.59
N GLY A 146 1.35 14.86 14.49
CA GLY A 146 0.29 15.82 14.71
C GLY A 146 -0.90 15.64 13.75
N ALA A 147 -2.05 16.18 14.14
CA ALA A 147 -3.24 16.15 13.29
C ALA A 147 -3.05 17.01 12.03
N THR A 148 -3.64 16.59 10.92
CA THR A 148 -3.61 17.33 9.66
C THR A 148 -4.92 17.14 8.89
N ASN A 149 -5.04 17.82 7.75
CA ASN A 149 -6.23 17.75 6.92
C ASN A 149 -6.27 16.48 6.03
N ARG A 150 -7.47 16.19 5.51
CA ARG A 150 -7.73 15.04 4.64
C ARG A 150 -6.80 14.99 3.42
N GLU A 151 -6.51 16.14 2.80
CA GLU A 151 -5.68 16.20 1.59
C GLU A 151 -4.27 15.68 1.88
N ASN A 152 -3.67 16.08 2.99
CA ASN A 152 -2.34 15.64 3.38
C ASN A 152 -2.30 14.14 3.70
N ILE A 153 -3.30 13.62 4.41
CA ILE A 153 -3.41 12.18 4.66
C ILE A 153 -3.53 11.43 3.34
N MET A 154 -4.40 11.90 2.43
CA MET A 154 -4.61 11.25 1.13
C MET A 154 -3.36 11.25 0.24
N LYS A 155 -2.49 12.27 0.33
CA LYS A 155 -1.19 12.28 -0.36
C LYS A 155 -0.26 11.15 0.10
N LYS A 156 -0.38 10.70 1.36
CA LYS A 156 0.39 9.56 1.89
C LYS A 156 -0.29 8.25 1.55
N VAL A 157 -1.61 8.17 1.72
CA VAL A 157 -2.43 7.00 1.39
C VAL A 157 -2.27 6.59 -0.07
N SER A 158 -2.24 7.54 -1.01
CA SER A 158 -2.04 7.23 -2.44
C SER A 158 -0.72 6.53 -2.75
N ARG A 159 0.31 6.68 -1.90
CA ARG A 159 1.62 6.02 -2.04
C ARG A 159 1.62 4.57 -1.56
N ILE A 160 0.63 4.15 -0.79
CA ILE A 160 0.49 2.77 -0.30
C ILE A 160 -0.66 2.02 -1.01
N MET A 161 -1.55 2.73 -1.72
CA MET A 161 -2.68 2.18 -2.47
C MET A 161 -2.34 1.84 -3.94
N TRP A 162 -1.09 1.51 -4.26
CA TRP A 162 -0.72 1.02 -5.60
C TRP A 162 -1.30 -0.37 -5.92
N TYR A 163 -2.01 -0.95 -4.95
CA TYR A 163 -2.86 -2.12 -5.06
C TYR A 163 -4.30 -1.78 -4.66
N ARG A 164 -5.16 -1.50 -5.65
CA ARG A 164 -6.59 -1.17 -5.44
C ARG A 164 -7.46 -1.43 -6.67
N GLY A 165 -8.76 -1.50 -6.42
CA GLY A 165 -9.80 -1.46 -7.44
C GLY A 165 -9.89 -0.07 -8.07
N LEU A 166 -10.08 -0.06 -9.39
CA LEU A 166 -10.25 1.13 -10.21
C LEU A 166 -11.66 1.16 -10.81
N GLN A 167 -12.29 2.32 -10.73
CA GLN A 167 -13.50 2.63 -11.48
C GLN A 167 -13.18 2.73 -12.99
N PRO A 168 -14.17 2.57 -13.89
CA PRO A 168 -13.93 2.59 -15.34
C PRO A 168 -13.12 3.81 -15.82
N ILE A 169 -13.47 5.01 -15.35
CA ILE A 169 -12.75 6.25 -15.68
C ILE A 169 -11.28 6.26 -15.20
N GLU A 170 -11.00 5.62 -14.07
CA GLU A 170 -9.64 5.51 -13.55
C GLU A 170 -8.81 4.52 -14.37
N ILE A 171 -9.42 3.47 -14.90
CA ILE A 171 -8.77 2.54 -15.82
C ILE A 171 -8.45 3.23 -17.14
N GLU A 172 -9.39 3.99 -17.70
CA GLU A 172 -9.13 4.78 -18.91
C GLU A 172 -7.95 5.73 -18.71
N ASN A 173 -7.89 6.40 -17.57
CA ASN A 173 -6.77 7.26 -17.21
C ASN A 173 -5.46 6.47 -17.06
N LEU A 174 -5.49 5.30 -16.39
CA LEU A 174 -4.32 4.43 -16.25
C LEU A 174 -3.79 3.99 -17.62
N ILE A 175 -4.66 3.54 -18.52
CA ILE A 175 -4.32 3.13 -19.89
C ILE A 175 -3.74 4.31 -20.67
N LYS A 176 -4.31 5.51 -20.53
CA LYS A 176 -3.84 6.69 -21.25
C LYS A 176 -2.43 7.12 -20.85
N ILE A 177 -2.09 7.03 -19.56
CA ILE A 177 -0.80 7.54 -19.04
C ILE A 177 0.30 6.49 -19.01
N THR A 178 -0.04 5.19 -19.03
CA THR A 178 0.93 4.11 -18.85
C THR A 178 1.40 3.59 -20.22
N PRO A 179 2.71 3.59 -20.52
CA PRO A 179 3.22 3.17 -21.82
C PRO A 179 2.91 1.71 -22.18
N GLN A 180 2.83 0.83 -21.17
CA GLN A 180 2.52 -0.58 -21.36
C GLN A 180 1.73 -1.12 -20.16
N ILE A 181 0.65 -1.83 -20.42
CA ILE A 181 -0.17 -2.51 -19.41
C ILE A 181 -0.26 -3.99 -19.75
N LYS A 182 -0.09 -4.83 -18.73
CA LYS A 182 -0.38 -6.27 -18.80
C LYS A 182 -1.76 -6.53 -18.23
N LEU A 183 -2.71 -6.85 -19.10
CA LEU A 183 -4.05 -7.24 -18.70
C LEU A 183 -4.08 -8.76 -18.46
N LEU A 184 -4.33 -9.15 -17.21
CA LEU A 184 -4.43 -10.53 -16.78
C LEU A 184 -5.91 -10.90 -16.59
N ASP A 185 -6.42 -11.80 -17.42
CA ASP A 185 -7.80 -12.23 -17.42
C ASP A 185 -7.96 -13.61 -16.80
N PHE A 186 -8.62 -13.67 -15.65
CA PHE A 186 -8.93 -14.90 -14.93
C PHE A 186 -10.38 -15.38 -15.17
N ARG A 187 -11.11 -14.74 -16.09
CA ARG A 187 -12.49 -15.13 -16.45
C ARG A 187 -12.47 -16.25 -17.48
N LEU A 188 -13.59 -16.95 -17.62
CA LEU A 188 -13.80 -17.93 -18.69
C LEU A 188 -14.19 -17.30 -20.03
N ALA A 189 -14.55 -16.01 -20.04
CA ALA A 189 -15.03 -15.31 -21.23
C ALA A 189 -13.96 -15.12 -22.31
N ASN A 190 -12.68 -15.02 -21.90
CA ASN A 190 -11.51 -14.88 -22.79
C ASN A 190 -11.62 -13.75 -23.83
N GLU A 191 -12.29 -12.65 -23.47
CA GLU A 191 -12.48 -11.49 -24.32
C GLU A 191 -11.71 -10.30 -23.77
N ASN A 192 -10.89 -9.66 -24.60
CA ASN A 192 -10.15 -8.46 -24.22
C ASN A 192 -11.07 -7.21 -24.30
N PRO A 193 -11.50 -6.62 -23.16
CA PRO A 193 -12.35 -5.42 -23.16
C PRO A 193 -11.65 -4.16 -23.69
N TYR A 194 -10.32 -4.21 -23.85
CA TYR A 194 -9.49 -3.10 -24.33
C TYR A 194 -8.75 -3.49 -25.62
N SER A 195 -9.39 -4.28 -26.49
CA SER A 195 -8.78 -4.76 -27.76
C SER A 195 -8.40 -3.63 -28.72
N ASP A 196 -9.01 -2.46 -28.59
CA ASP A 196 -8.72 -1.25 -29.36
C ASP A 196 -7.48 -0.49 -28.83
N LYS A 197 -6.95 -0.85 -27.65
CA LYS A 197 -5.84 -0.16 -26.99
C LYS A 197 -4.51 -0.87 -27.27
N LEU A 198 -3.69 -0.27 -28.14
CA LEU A 198 -2.41 -0.85 -28.58
C LEU A 198 -1.37 -1.04 -27.47
N ASN A 199 -1.46 -0.29 -26.37
CA ASN A 199 -0.55 -0.38 -25.24
C ASN A 199 -0.95 -1.45 -24.20
N VAL A 200 -2.08 -2.14 -24.41
CA VAL A 200 -2.57 -3.21 -23.53
C VAL A 200 -2.19 -4.56 -24.15
N THR A 201 -1.36 -5.34 -23.45
CA THR A 201 -1.14 -6.75 -23.79
C THR A 201 -2.07 -7.62 -22.97
N TYR A 202 -2.89 -8.43 -23.65
CA TYR A 202 -3.88 -9.31 -23.03
C TYR A 202 -3.33 -10.72 -22.81
N HIS A 203 -3.57 -11.27 -21.63
CA HIS A 203 -3.16 -12.62 -21.23
C HIS A 203 -4.31 -13.32 -20.50
N THR A 204 -4.75 -14.46 -21.02
CA THR A 204 -5.64 -15.36 -20.29
C THR A 204 -4.83 -16.16 -19.27
N ILE A 205 -5.24 -16.13 -18.00
CA ILE A 205 -4.59 -16.82 -16.90
C ILE A 205 -5.57 -17.81 -16.28
N THR A 206 -5.24 -19.10 -16.34
CA THR A 206 -6.03 -20.17 -15.72
C THR A 206 -5.47 -20.62 -14.37
N ASP A 207 -4.19 -20.31 -14.10
CA ASP A 207 -3.49 -20.58 -12.86
C ASP A 207 -2.57 -19.39 -12.52
N ILE A 208 -2.67 -18.88 -11.30
CA ILE A 208 -1.84 -17.79 -10.79
C ILE A 208 -0.34 -18.11 -10.83
N ASN A 209 0.05 -19.38 -10.79
CA ASN A 209 1.47 -19.78 -10.90
C ASN A 209 2.10 -19.34 -12.22
N GLN A 210 1.32 -19.25 -13.30
CA GLN A 210 1.79 -18.73 -14.59
C GLN A 210 2.26 -17.28 -14.49
N VAL A 211 1.70 -16.51 -13.54
CA VAL A 211 2.09 -15.13 -13.29
C VAL A 211 3.52 -15.07 -12.73
N TRP A 212 3.83 -15.91 -11.75
CA TRP A 212 5.13 -15.92 -11.06
C TRP A 212 6.29 -16.30 -11.97
N GLU A 213 6.05 -17.21 -12.90
CA GLU A 213 7.10 -17.76 -13.77
C GLU A 213 7.41 -16.88 -14.97
N ASN A 214 6.44 -16.10 -15.46
CA ASN A 214 6.51 -15.53 -16.81
C ASN A 214 6.45 -14.00 -16.88
N PHE A 215 6.16 -13.30 -15.78
CA PHE A 215 5.84 -11.86 -15.81
C PHE A 215 6.79 -11.01 -14.96
N ASP A 216 7.22 -9.87 -15.53
CA ASP A 216 8.14 -8.92 -14.89
C ASP A 216 7.43 -8.08 -13.81
N LYS A 217 7.86 -8.23 -12.56
CA LYS A 217 7.28 -7.58 -11.37
C LYS A 217 7.28 -6.04 -11.42
N ASN A 218 8.07 -5.42 -12.32
CA ASN A 218 8.21 -3.98 -12.44
C ASN A 218 7.18 -3.32 -13.39
N LEU A 219 6.40 -4.13 -14.11
CA LEU A 219 5.36 -3.65 -15.02
C LEU A 219 4.06 -3.28 -14.30
N THR A 220 3.18 -2.58 -15.02
CA THR A 220 1.82 -2.27 -14.56
C THR A 220 0.86 -3.37 -15.00
N TYR A 221 0.09 -3.88 -14.05
CA TYR A 221 -0.88 -4.95 -14.24
C TYR A 221 -2.29 -4.45 -14.01
N LEU A 222 -3.20 -4.83 -14.90
CA LEU A 222 -4.65 -4.71 -14.72
C LEU A 222 -5.21 -6.13 -14.64
N VAL A 223 -5.83 -6.48 -13.53
CA VAL A 223 -6.44 -7.78 -13.30
C VAL A 223 -7.95 -7.68 -13.50
N ILE A 224 -8.50 -8.64 -14.23
CA ILE A 224 -9.94 -8.85 -14.36
C ILE A 224 -10.28 -10.29 -13.97
N SER A 225 -11.35 -10.45 -13.20
CA SER A 225 -11.79 -11.74 -12.67
C SER A 225 -13.32 -11.79 -12.58
N SER A 226 -13.90 -12.82 -11.97
CA SER A 226 -15.36 -12.93 -11.86
C SER A 226 -15.98 -11.99 -10.83
N THR A 227 -15.23 -11.55 -9.80
CA THR A 227 -15.77 -10.73 -8.72
C THR A 227 -14.74 -9.72 -8.20
N ASN A 228 -15.21 -8.65 -7.55
CA ASN A 228 -14.33 -7.68 -6.89
C ASN A 228 -13.47 -8.33 -5.79
N ILE A 229 -14.02 -9.32 -5.08
CA ILE A 229 -13.32 -10.06 -4.01
C ILE A 229 -12.17 -10.87 -4.60
N THR A 230 -12.43 -11.68 -5.63
CA THR A 230 -11.41 -12.49 -6.30
C THR A 230 -10.32 -11.62 -6.92
N SER A 231 -10.72 -10.53 -7.58
CA SER A 231 -9.79 -9.56 -8.16
C SER A 231 -8.84 -8.96 -7.12
N ARG A 232 -9.38 -8.63 -5.94
CA ARG A 232 -8.60 -8.16 -4.78
C ARG A 232 -7.62 -9.25 -4.37
N GLU A 233 -8.09 -10.43 -3.97
CA GLU A 233 -7.22 -11.53 -3.51
C GLU A 233 -6.06 -11.87 -4.45
N ILE A 234 -6.29 -11.89 -5.77
CA ILE A 234 -5.23 -12.10 -6.77
C ILE A 234 -4.17 -11.01 -6.69
N CYS A 235 -4.59 -9.75 -6.74
CA CYS A 235 -3.68 -8.63 -6.69
C CYS A 235 -2.93 -8.55 -5.34
N GLN A 236 -3.55 -8.98 -4.24
CA GLN A 236 -2.89 -9.12 -2.93
C GLN A 236 -1.76 -10.15 -2.99
N GLN A 237 -2.00 -11.31 -3.59
CA GLN A 237 -0.97 -12.34 -3.78
C GLN A 237 0.16 -11.82 -4.68
N MET A 238 -0.16 -11.05 -5.72
CA MET A 238 0.85 -10.40 -6.56
C MET A 238 1.67 -9.39 -5.77
N ALA A 239 1.02 -8.55 -4.97
CA ALA A 239 1.72 -7.60 -4.10
C ALA A 239 2.69 -8.31 -3.16
N LEU A 240 2.26 -9.37 -2.46
CA LEU A 240 3.10 -10.19 -1.58
C LEU A 240 4.26 -10.89 -2.30
N ASN A 241 4.09 -11.17 -3.60
CA ASN A 241 5.16 -11.69 -4.46
C ASN A 241 6.07 -10.59 -5.05
N GLY A 242 5.92 -9.34 -4.64
CA GLY A 242 6.79 -8.22 -5.00
C GLY A 242 6.37 -7.42 -6.23
N TYR A 243 5.15 -7.58 -6.72
CA TYR A 243 4.61 -6.75 -7.80
C TYR A 243 4.14 -5.42 -7.22
N GLN A 244 4.55 -4.29 -7.80
CA GLN A 244 4.38 -2.96 -7.19
C GLN A 244 3.30 -2.09 -7.83
N LYS A 245 2.72 -2.50 -8.97
CA LYS A 245 1.73 -1.72 -9.73
C LYS A 245 0.63 -2.63 -10.25
N VAL A 246 -0.22 -3.09 -9.34
CA VAL A 246 -1.25 -4.09 -9.64
C VAL A 246 -2.61 -3.52 -9.31
N TYR A 247 -3.43 -3.34 -10.31
CA TYR A 247 -4.78 -2.80 -10.18
C TYR A 247 -5.80 -3.82 -10.63
N TYR A 248 -7.04 -3.69 -10.17
CA TYR A 248 -8.13 -4.47 -10.71
C TYR A 248 -9.33 -3.62 -11.11
N GLN A 249 -10.11 -4.12 -12.06
CA GLN A 249 -11.36 -3.46 -12.44
C GLN A 249 -12.45 -3.73 -11.41
N LEU A 250 -13.11 -2.67 -10.96
CA LEU A 250 -14.33 -2.79 -10.16
C LEU A 250 -15.53 -3.08 -11.06
N TYR A 251 -16.26 -4.14 -10.73
CA TYR A 251 -17.60 -4.40 -11.24
C TYR A 251 -18.60 -3.64 -10.38
N SER A 252 -19.60 -3.03 -11.00
CA SER A 252 -20.75 -2.48 -10.27
C SER A 252 -21.46 -3.61 -9.54
N GLU A 253 -21.86 -3.40 -8.28
CA GLU A 253 -22.63 -4.40 -7.49
C GLU A 253 -24.05 -4.68 -8.04
N ASN A 254 -24.33 -4.26 -9.27
CA ASN A 254 -25.59 -4.49 -9.97
C ASN A 254 -25.30 -4.95 -11.42
N GLU A 255 -24.80 -6.17 -11.58
CA GLU A 255 -25.07 -7.06 -12.73
C GLU A 255 -25.13 -8.51 -12.26
#